data_AF-A0A5R8VPB8-F1
#
_entry.id   AF-A0A5R8VPB8-F1
#
_cell.length_a   1.000
_cell.length_b   1.000
_cell.length_c   1.000
_cell.angle_alpha   90.00
_cell.angle_beta   90.00
_cell.angle_gamma   90.00
#
_symmetry.space_group_name_H-M   'P 1'
#
loop_
_entity.id
_entity.type
_entity.pdbx_description
1 polymer ?
#
loop_
_entity_poly.entity_id
_entity_poly.type
_entity_poly.pdbx_seq_one_letter_code
_entity_poly.pdbx_strand_id
1 'polypeptide(L)'
;MCGIVGYVGRSGNGGSHSALDVVLEGLRRLEYRGYDSAGVAVVSQGSIEARKKSGKLSNLIAELEARPLPETLTGIGHTRWATHGGPTDRNAHPHLADGGKLAVIHNGIIENFAELKLELLDKGVEFLSETDTEVAAALLADIFRNKLGGDASNGGLTHAME
;
A
#
# COMPACT_ATOMS: atom_id res chain seq x y z
N MET A 1 17.06 0.24 3.58
CA MET A 1 16.29 1.27 2.83
C MET A 1 15.14 0.57 2.13
N CYS A 2 13.89 0.97 2.22
CA CYS A 2 12.78 0.20 1.63
C CYS A 2 12.80 0.15 0.08
N GLY A 3 11.92 -0.66 -0.53
CA GLY A 3 11.69 -0.77 -1.97
C GLY A 3 10.22 -0.55 -2.34
N ILE A 4 9.96 0.18 -3.43
CA ILE A 4 8.61 0.46 -3.98
C ILE A 4 8.56 -0.04 -5.42
N VAL A 5 7.47 -0.70 -5.79
CA VAL A 5 7.14 -1.06 -7.17
C VAL A 5 5.69 -0.69 -7.43
N GLY A 6 5.41 -0.12 -8.60
CA GLY A 6 4.06 0.11 -9.09
C GLY A 6 3.99 -0.29 -10.57
N TYR A 7 2.86 -0.88 -10.97
CA TYR A 7 2.62 -1.28 -12.34
C TYR A 7 1.18 -0.91 -12.74
N VAL A 8 1.06 -0.31 -13.94
CA VAL A 8 -0.21 -0.07 -14.63
C VAL A 8 -0.02 -0.54 -16.07
N GLY A 9 -0.62 -1.69 -16.38
CA GLY A 9 -0.62 -2.30 -17.70
C GLY A 9 -1.71 -1.76 -18.61
N ARG A 10 -1.60 -2.06 -19.91
CA ARG A 10 -2.64 -1.75 -20.91
C ARG A 10 -3.21 -3.05 -21.45
N SER A 11 -4.53 -3.14 -21.57
CA SER A 11 -5.17 -4.24 -22.27
C SER A 11 -5.05 -4.01 -23.78
N GLY A 12 -4.18 -4.78 -24.46
CA GLY A 12 -4.05 -4.72 -25.92
C GLY A 12 -2.74 -5.30 -26.47
N ASN A 13 -2.89 -6.25 -27.39
CA ASN A 13 -1.88 -6.84 -28.30
C ASN A 13 -0.78 -7.71 -27.66
N GLY A 14 -1.15 -8.93 -27.28
CA GLY A 14 -0.26 -10.11 -27.37
C GLY A 14 0.63 -10.42 -26.17
N GLY A 15 0.62 -9.61 -25.11
CA GLY A 15 1.40 -9.89 -23.90
C GLY A 15 1.00 -9.03 -22.72
N SER A 16 -0.13 -9.31 -22.08
CA SER A 16 -0.49 -8.69 -20.80
C SER A 16 0.11 -9.53 -19.67
N HIS A 17 1.22 -9.08 -19.10
CA HIS A 17 1.72 -9.61 -17.82
C HIS A 17 0.74 -9.19 -16.73
N SER A 18 0.45 -10.09 -15.78
CA SER A 18 -0.34 -9.70 -14.61
C SER A 18 0.42 -8.62 -13.83
N ALA A 19 -0.31 -7.70 -13.20
CA ALA A 19 0.30 -6.72 -12.32
C ALA A 19 1.07 -7.39 -11.18
N LEU A 20 0.55 -8.52 -10.69
CA LEU A 20 1.19 -9.28 -9.62
C LEU A 20 2.56 -9.80 -10.04
N ASP A 21 2.70 -10.38 -11.23
CA ASP A 21 3.98 -10.91 -11.71
C ASP A 21 5.04 -9.83 -11.83
N VAL A 22 4.68 -8.70 -12.44
CA VAL A 22 5.59 -7.57 -12.63
C VAL A 22 6.00 -6.98 -11.27
N VAL A 23 5.03 -6.80 -10.37
CA VAL A 23 5.30 -6.26 -9.03
C VAL A 23 6.20 -7.21 -8.24
N LEU A 24 5.89 -8.51 -8.20
CA LEU A 24 6.70 -9.50 -7.47
C LEU A 24 8.12 -9.60 -8.00
N GLU A 25 8.32 -9.55 -9.31
CA GLU A 25 9.66 -9.53 -9.89
C GLU A 25 10.43 -8.26 -9.52
N GLY A 26 9.75 -7.11 -9.52
CA GLY A 26 10.32 -5.87 -9.00
C GLY A 26 10.73 -6.00 -7.52
N LEU A 27 9.88 -6.60 -6.68
CA LEU A 27 10.17 -6.81 -5.26
C LEU A 27 11.35 -7.75 -5.04
N ARG A 28 11.49 -8.83 -5.84
CA ARG A 28 12.68 -9.72 -5.78
C ARG A 28 13.97 -8.94 -5.99
N ARG A 29 13.97 -8.01 -6.95
CA ARG A 29 15.14 -7.16 -7.23
C ARG A 29 15.42 -6.13 -6.14
N LEU A 30 14.43 -5.79 -5.32
CA LEU A 30 14.54 -4.78 -4.26
C LEU A 30 14.65 -5.39 -2.85
N GLU A 31 14.55 -6.71 -2.69
CA GLU A 31 14.59 -7.39 -1.39
C GLU A 31 15.88 -7.09 -0.61
N TYR A 32 17.00 -6.91 -1.30
CA TYR A 32 18.27 -6.55 -0.67
C TYR A 32 18.23 -5.21 0.08
N ARG A 33 17.27 -4.33 -0.24
CA ARG A 33 17.13 -3.02 0.40
C ARG A 33 16.33 -3.12 1.71
N GLY A 34 15.34 -4.00 1.79
CA GLY A 34 14.50 -4.23 2.97
C GLY A 34 13.87 -5.63 2.97
N TYR A 35 13.96 -6.33 4.11
CA TYR A 35 13.60 -7.74 4.24
C TYR A 35 12.84 -8.04 5.55
N ASP A 36 12.39 -7.00 6.24
CA ASP A 36 11.63 -7.12 7.50
C ASP A 36 10.17 -7.49 7.24
N SER A 37 9.64 -7.09 6.09
CA SER A 37 8.32 -7.49 5.60
C SER A 37 8.16 -7.13 4.12
N ALA A 38 7.24 -7.79 3.42
CA ALA A 38 6.83 -7.43 2.07
C ALA A 38 5.31 -7.48 1.91
N GLY A 39 4.78 -6.74 0.96
CA GLY A 39 3.36 -6.82 0.61
C GLY A 39 3.04 -6.23 -0.75
N VAL A 40 1.86 -6.58 -1.24
CA VAL A 40 1.30 -6.15 -2.52
C VAL A 40 -0.17 -5.77 -2.35
N ALA A 41 -0.63 -4.83 -3.18
CA ALA A 41 -2.04 -4.55 -3.38
C ALA A 41 -2.36 -4.45 -4.87
N VAL A 42 -3.53 -4.93 -5.26
CA VAL A 42 -4.01 -4.94 -6.64
C VAL A 42 -5.41 -4.36 -6.72
N VAL A 43 -5.74 -3.70 -7.84
CA VAL A 43 -7.06 -3.13 -8.08
C VAL A 43 -7.86 -4.09 -8.96
N SER A 44 -8.97 -4.63 -8.46
CA SER A 44 -9.84 -5.52 -9.23
C SER A 44 -11.31 -5.24 -8.95
N GLN A 45 -12.12 -5.18 -10.02
CA GLN A 45 -13.58 -5.03 -9.94
C GLN A 45 -14.06 -3.88 -9.03
N GLY A 46 -13.35 -2.75 -9.04
CA GLY A 46 -13.70 -1.58 -8.21
C GLY A 46 -13.33 -1.70 -6.73
N SER A 47 -12.55 -2.72 -6.36
CA SER A 47 -12.04 -2.94 -5.01
C SER A 47 -10.52 -3.07 -5.00
N ILE A 48 -9.91 -2.88 -3.83
CA ILE A 48 -8.49 -3.15 -3.61
C ILE A 48 -8.35 -4.41 -2.75
N GLU A 49 -7.55 -5.35 -3.24
CA GLU A 49 -7.14 -6.51 -2.45
C GLU A 49 -5.65 -6.46 -2.15
N ALA A 50 -5.27 -6.80 -0.92
CA ALA A 50 -3.88 -6.79 -0.48
C ALA A 50 -3.47 -8.08 0.23
N ARG A 51 -2.19 -8.44 0.11
CA ARG A 51 -1.51 -9.47 0.90
C ARG A 51 -0.19 -8.91 1.39
N LYS A 52 0.15 -9.18 2.65
CA LYS A 52 1.37 -8.69 3.27
C LYS A 52 1.83 -9.64 4.36
N LYS A 53 3.14 -9.82 4.48
CA LYS A 53 3.79 -10.71 5.44
C LYS A 53 5.07 -10.11 5.98
N SER A 54 5.28 -10.29 7.27
CA SER A 54 6.57 -10.12 7.94
C SER A 54 7.60 -11.14 7.46
N GLY A 55 8.87 -10.75 7.55
CA GLY A 55 10.02 -11.51 7.06
C GLY A 55 10.29 -11.33 5.57
N LYS A 56 11.04 -12.29 5.03
CA LYS A 56 11.51 -12.31 3.65
C LYS A 56 10.37 -12.39 2.64
N LEU A 57 10.65 -12.01 1.40
CA LEU A 57 9.68 -12.05 0.30
C LEU A 57 9.08 -13.44 0.08
N SER A 58 9.84 -14.50 0.40
CA SER A 58 9.34 -15.88 0.37
C SER A 58 8.07 -16.09 1.20
N ASN A 59 7.91 -15.38 2.32
CA ASN A 59 6.71 -15.49 3.16
C ASN A 59 5.49 -14.90 2.43
N LEU A 60 5.66 -13.78 1.72
CA LEU A 60 4.60 -13.20 0.90
C LEU A 60 4.25 -14.11 -0.28
N ILE A 61 5.24 -14.76 -0.89
CA ILE A 61 5.00 -15.72 -1.99
C ILE A 61 4.14 -16.88 -1.48
N ALA A 62 4.50 -17.50 -0.36
CA ALA A 62 3.70 -18.57 0.24
C ALA A 62 2.27 -18.11 0.61
N GLU A 63 2.12 -16.88 1.08
CA GLU A 63 0.82 -16.28 1.37
C GLU A 63 -0.05 -16.11 0.11
N LEU A 64 0.56 -15.71 -1.02
CA LEU A 64 -0.12 -15.57 -2.31
C LEU A 64 -0.49 -16.93 -2.92
N GLU A 65 0.31 -17.96 -2.70
CA GLU A 65 -0.03 -19.34 -3.08
C GLU A 65 -1.25 -19.85 -2.30
N ALA A 66 -1.31 -19.56 -0.99
CA ALA A 66 -2.41 -19.98 -0.13
C ALA A 66 -3.68 -19.15 -0.32
N ARG A 67 -3.55 -17.83 -0.54
CA ARG A 67 -4.65 -16.88 -0.75
C ARG A 67 -4.38 -16.00 -1.96
N PRO A 68 -4.59 -16.52 -3.18
CA PRO A 68 -4.34 -15.79 -4.42
C PRO A 68 -5.03 -14.43 -4.46
N LEU A 69 -4.43 -13.52 -5.23
CA LEU A 69 -5.05 -12.25 -5.62
C LEU A 69 -5.64 -12.38 -7.02
N PRO A 70 -6.69 -11.60 -7.34
CA PRO A 70 -7.27 -11.61 -8.68
C PRO A 70 -6.29 -11.09 -9.73
N GLU A 71 -6.39 -11.67 -10.92
CA GLU A 71 -5.69 -11.19 -12.11
C GLU A 71 -6.14 -9.77 -12.47
N THR A 72 -5.18 -8.86 -12.60
CA THR A 72 -5.44 -7.46 -12.97
C THR A 72 -4.20 -6.82 -13.60
N LEU A 73 -4.39 -5.63 -14.17
CA LEU A 73 -3.36 -4.84 -14.82
C LEU A 73 -2.79 -3.72 -13.92
N THR A 74 -3.35 -3.49 -12.73
CA THR A 74 -2.90 -2.42 -11.84
C THR A 74 -2.57 -2.95 -10.46
N GLY A 75 -1.36 -2.67 -9.98
CA GLY A 75 -0.92 -3.08 -8.66
C GLY A 75 0.33 -2.34 -8.16
N ILE A 76 0.52 -2.39 -6.85
CA ILE A 76 1.67 -1.83 -6.15
C ILE A 76 2.26 -2.86 -5.19
N GLY A 77 3.54 -2.71 -4.87
CA GLY A 77 4.24 -3.57 -3.92
C GLY A 77 5.31 -2.84 -3.15
N HIS A 78 5.64 -3.38 -1.99
CA HIS A 78 6.61 -2.81 -1.07
C HIS A 78 7.47 -3.88 -0.41
N THR A 79 8.76 -3.59 -0.26
CA THR A 79 9.65 -4.26 0.68
C THR A 79 10.08 -3.27 1.76
N ARG A 80 9.93 -3.66 3.03
CA ARG A 80 10.11 -2.77 4.18
C ARG A 80 11.39 -3.08 4.94
N TRP A 81 12.05 -2.02 5.37
CA TRP A 81 13.00 -1.98 6.48
C TRP A 81 12.33 -1.20 7.60
N ALA A 82 12.12 -1.82 8.76
CA ALA A 82 11.32 -1.24 9.83
C ALA A 82 12.03 -0.04 10.49
N THR A 83 11.32 1.08 10.60
CA THR A 83 11.73 2.28 11.36
C THR A 83 10.77 2.51 12.54
N HIS A 84 9.51 2.85 12.24
CA HIS A 84 8.42 2.94 13.21
C HIS A 84 7.57 1.67 13.23
N GLY A 85 7.47 1.01 14.38
CA GLY A 85 6.75 -0.25 14.56
C GLY A 85 7.55 -1.47 14.08
N GLY A 86 7.46 -2.56 14.84
CA GLY A 86 8.22 -3.80 14.58
C GLY A 86 7.88 -4.50 13.26
N PRO A 87 8.66 -5.53 12.86
CA PRO A 87 8.45 -6.32 11.65
C PRO A 87 7.26 -7.29 11.80
N THR A 88 6.04 -6.76 11.74
CA THR A 88 4.79 -7.53 11.85
C THR A 88 3.99 -7.46 10.56
N ASP A 89 3.12 -8.45 10.32
CA ASP A 89 2.20 -8.42 9.18
C ASP A 89 1.36 -7.14 9.18
N ARG A 90 0.97 -6.66 10.36
CA ARG A 90 0.17 -5.45 10.55
C ARG A 90 0.91 -4.17 10.13
N ASN A 91 2.18 -4.06 10.49
CA ASN A 91 3.06 -2.92 10.15
C ASN A 91 3.66 -3.03 8.74
N ALA A 92 3.52 -4.17 8.06
CA ALA A 92 3.92 -4.30 6.67
C ALA A 92 3.06 -3.38 5.79
N HIS A 93 3.66 -2.84 4.73
CA HIS A 93 2.93 -2.10 3.70
C HIS A 93 2.39 -3.09 2.64
N PRO A 94 1.31 -2.78 1.91
CA PRO A 94 0.53 -1.52 1.95
C PRO A 94 -0.36 -1.33 3.19
N HIS A 95 -0.63 -0.07 3.52
CA HIS A 95 -1.71 0.32 4.43
C HIS A 95 -2.98 0.62 3.62
N LEU A 96 -4.07 -0.07 3.95
CA LEU A 96 -5.38 0.21 3.38
C LEU A 96 -6.07 1.31 4.18
N ALA A 97 -6.79 2.20 3.51
CA ALA A 97 -7.55 3.26 4.14
C ALA A 97 -8.90 3.48 3.44
N ASP A 98 -9.77 4.26 4.09
CA ASP A 98 -11.15 4.56 3.64
C ASP A 98 -11.96 3.32 3.26
N GLY A 99 -11.99 2.31 4.13
CA GLY A 99 -12.72 1.06 3.88
C GLY A 99 -12.16 0.25 2.71
N GLY A 100 -10.87 0.39 2.39
CA GLY A 100 -10.20 -0.32 1.30
C GLY A 100 -10.28 0.36 -0.06
N LYS A 101 -10.70 1.63 -0.12
CA LYS A 101 -10.67 2.43 -1.36
C LYS A 101 -9.29 3.00 -1.68
N LEU A 102 -8.40 3.07 -0.69
CA LEU A 102 -7.04 3.57 -0.84
C LEU A 102 -6.03 2.52 -0.36
N ALA A 103 -4.90 2.42 -1.05
CA ALA A 103 -3.74 1.63 -0.62
C ALA A 103 -2.47 2.47 -0.74
N VAL A 104 -1.71 2.55 0.36
CA VAL A 104 -0.55 3.42 0.48
C VAL A 104 0.70 2.62 0.82
N ILE A 105 1.76 2.88 0.07
CA ILE A 105 3.12 2.42 0.34
C ILE A 105 4.04 3.64 0.43
N HIS A 106 5.04 3.58 1.29
CA HIS A 106 5.89 4.73 1.59
C HIS A 106 7.33 4.31 1.86
N ASN A 107 8.26 5.10 1.34
CA ASN A 107 9.70 5.03 1.63
C ASN A 107 10.13 6.38 2.18
N GLY A 108 10.47 6.42 3.46
CA GLY A 108 10.82 7.65 4.15
C GLY A 108 10.40 7.57 5.61
N ILE A 109 10.43 8.73 6.27
CA ILE A 109 9.91 8.93 7.62
C ILE A 109 9.03 10.18 7.57
N ILE A 110 7.80 10.08 8.09
CA ILE A 110 6.95 11.26 8.31
C ILE A 110 7.26 11.81 9.70
N GLU A 111 8.07 12.85 9.78
CA GLU A 111 8.64 13.33 11.05
C GLU A 111 7.58 13.84 12.04
N ASN A 112 6.49 14.43 11.54
CA ASN A 112 5.39 14.95 12.34
C ASN A 112 4.21 13.96 12.50
N PHE A 113 4.42 12.66 12.28
CA PHE A 113 3.32 11.67 12.34
C PHE A 113 2.62 11.62 13.71
N ALA A 114 3.33 11.93 14.81
CA ALA A 114 2.73 11.92 16.14
C ALA A 114 1.66 13.02 16.31
N GLU A 115 1.94 14.23 15.81
CA GLU A 115 1.00 15.34 15.82
C GLU A 115 -0.23 15.02 14.95
N LEU A 116 0.01 14.57 13.71
CA LEU A 116 -1.05 14.16 12.79
C LEU A 116 -1.91 13.01 13.35
N LYS A 117 -1.29 12.06 14.08
CA LYS A 117 -2.01 10.95 14.71
C LYS A 117 -2.95 11.45 15.80
N LEU A 118 -2.54 12.42 16.61
CA LEU A 118 -3.39 13.01 17.65
C LEU A 118 -4.59 13.73 17.02
N GLU A 119 -4.38 14.54 15.98
CA GLU A 119 -5.48 15.21 15.27
C GLU A 119 -6.50 14.24 14.69
N LEU A 120 -6.03 13.10 14.15
CA LEU A 120 -6.92 12.07 13.58
C LEU A 120 -7.64 11.26 14.67
N LEU A 121 -6.98 11.00 15.80
CA LEU A 121 -7.62 10.37 16.97
C LEU A 121 -8.75 11.25 17.51
N ASP A 122 -8.56 12.57 17.58
CA ASP A 122 -9.59 13.53 17.99
C ASP A 122 -10.79 13.56 17.03
N LYS A 123 -10.58 13.18 15.76
CA LYS A 123 -11.63 12.97 14.76
C LYS A 123 -12.27 11.57 14.83
N GLY A 124 -11.85 10.71 15.75
CA GLY A 124 -12.37 9.36 15.94
C GLY A 124 -11.77 8.31 14.99
N VAL A 125 -10.60 8.57 14.39
CA VAL A 125 -9.91 7.58 13.55
C VAL A 125 -9.26 6.50 14.42
N GLU A 126 -9.50 5.24 14.10
CA GLU A 126 -8.81 4.10 14.72
C GLU A 126 -7.56 3.72 13.91
N PHE A 127 -6.47 3.42 14.62
CA PHE A 127 -5.21 2.96 14.03
C PHE A 127 -4.97 1.50 14.38
N LEU A 128 -4.62 0.69 13.38
CA LEU A 128 -4.32 -0.72 13.55
C LEU A 128 -2.83 -0.95 13.75
N SER A 129 -1.98 -0.09 13.21
CA SER A 129 -0.53 -0.25 13.19
C SER A 129 0.19 0.82 14.02
N GLU A 130 1.51 0.69 14.05
CA GLU A 130 2.43 1.60 14.74
C GLU A 130 3.21 2.47 13.75
N THR A 131 2.90 2.36 12.45
CA THR A 131 3.68 3.03 11.41
C THR A 131 3.21 4.46 11.19
N ASP A 132 4.16 5.33 10.89
CA ASP A 132 3.93 6.67 10.37
C ASP A 132 3.16 6.64 9.03
N THR A 133 3.39 5.62 8.20
CA THR A 133 2.67 5.42 6.95
C THR A 133 1.16 5.22 7.13
N GLU A 134 0.71 4.54 8.19
CA GLU A 134 -0.73 4.42 8.44
C GLU A 134 -1.36 5.76 8.81
N VAL A 135 -0.63 6.62 9.53
CA VAL A 135 -1.06 7.99 9.82
C VAL A 135 -1.23 8.77 8.51
N ALA A 136 -0.27 8.67 7.60
CA ALA A 136 -0.39 9.28 6.28
C ALA A 136 -1.58 8.72 5.47
N ALA A 137 -1.80 7.39 5.51
CA ALA A 137 -2.93 6.76 4.83
C ALA A 137 -4.29 7.21 5.39
N ALA A 138 -4.40 7.35 6.71
CA ALA A 138 -5.59 7.85 7.38
C ALA A 138 -5.85 9.34 7.05
N LEU A 139 -4.79 10.17 7.02
CA LEU A 139 -4.91 11.56 6.61
C LEU A 139 -5.38 11.69 5.15
N LEU A 140 -4.82 10.89 4.24
CA LEU A 140 -5.27 10.84 2.84
C LEU A 140 -6.73 10.42 2.74
N ALA A 141 -7.19 9.47 3.56
CA ALA A 141 -8.59 9.09 3.62
C ALA A 141 -9.50 10.22 4.13
N ASP A 142 -9.06 10.98 5.13
CA ASP A 142 -9.81 12.16 5.62
C ASP A 142 -9.95 13.23 4.53
N ILE A 143 -8.87 13.52 3.82
CA ILE A 143 -8.87 14.46 2.68
C ILE A 143 -9.76 13.93 1.56
N PHE A 144 -9.65 12.65 1.21
CA PHE A 144 -10.43 12.01 0.16
C PHE A 144 -11.94 12.09 0.43
N ARG A 145 -12.38 11.87 1.67
CA ARG A 145 -13.79 12.02 2.03
C ARG A 145 -14.25 13.48 2.03
N ASN A 146 -13.50 14.34 2.71
CA ASN A 146 -14.01 15.67 3.08
C ASN A 146 -13.76 16.75 2.02
N LYS A 147 -12.69 16.63 1.23
CA LYS A 147 -12.35 17.60 0.18
C LYS A 147 -12.75 17.13 -1.21
N LEU A 148 -12.84 15.81 -1.42
CA LEU A 148 -13.08 15.22 -2.74
C LEU A 148 -14.43 14.49 -2.86
N GLY A 149 -15.26 14.53 -1.81
CA GLY A 149 -16.57 13.90 -1.80
C GLY A 149 -16.54 12.38 -1.91
N GLY A 150 -15.38 11.74 -1.72
CA GLY A 150 -15.21 10.29 -1.83
C GLY A 150 -15.23 9.74 -3.27
N ASP A 151 -15.07 10.59 -4.28
CA ASP A 151 -14.99 10.19 -5.69
C ASP A 151 -13.62 10.52 -6.31
N ALA A 152 -12.92 9.49 -6.78
CA ALA A 152 -11.62 9.62 -7.46
C ALA A 152 -11.75 9.82 -8.97
N SER A 153 -12.95 9.71 -9.54
CA SER A 153 -13.20 9.66 -10.99
C SER A 153 -12.80 10.94 -11.75
N ASN A 154 -12.73 12.09 -11.07
CA ASN A 154 -12.39 13.39 -11.66
C ASN A 154 -10.95 13.85 -11.39
N GLY A 155 -10.04 12.96 -11.00
CA GLY A 155 -8.66 13.38 -10.67
C GLY A 155 -8.60 14.29 -9.44
N GLY A 156 -9.56 14.13 -8.53
CA GLY A 156 -9.69 14.94 -7.32
C GLY A 156 -8.45 14.89 -6.43
N LEU A 157 -7.81 13.71 -6.29
CA LEU A 157 -6.56 13.59 -5.54
C LEU A 157 -5.43 14.41 -6.16
N THR A 158 -5.35 14.47 -7.49
CA THR A 158 -4.37 15.30 -8.20
C THR A 158 -4.62 16.79 -7.95
N HIS A 159 -5.89 17.24 -7.97
CA HIS A 159 -6.25 18.64 -7.74
C HIS A 159 -6.14 19.08 -6.27
N ALA A 160 -6.29 18.17 -5.30
CA ALA A 160 -6.14 18.47 -3.88
C ALA A 160 -4.68 18.55 -3.42
N MET A 161 -3.73 18.13 -4.27
CA MET A 161 -2.28 18.20 -4.01
C MET A 161 -1.62 19.43 -4.63
N GLU A 162 -2.37 20.24 -5.40
CA GLU A 162 -2.00 21.59 -5.86
C GLU A 162 -2.44 22.66 -4.83
#